data_AF-A0A973HM56-F1
#
_entry.id   AF-A0A973HM56-F1
#
_cell.length_a   1.000
_cell.length_b   1.000
_cell.length_c   1.000
_cell.angle_alpha   90.00
_cell.angle_beta   90.00
_cell.angle_gamma   90.00
#
_symmetry.space_group_name_H-M   'P 1'
#
loop_
_entity.id
_entity.type
_entity.pdbx_description
1 polymer ?
#
loop_
_entity_poly.entity_id
_entity_poly.type
_entity_poly.pdbx_seq_one_letter_code
_entity_poly.pdbx_strand_id
1 'polypeptide(L)'
;MKYVDYFPSYITDEDLIFGVQQELNSMKLNAPNSRKIKNFWINTTQHAYDFTGSQNPAHNFDNYPYIKQLLNQLKASGRHKFADLNACLISCYPTAKKSLGLHADNERSICQETPMCNVSIGCTRKIEFVPIKGDGRTLCSFDLEHGSLNVLNPGCNSVFKHRVPPGTHEVNGNNVRYVLSFRRFLVPGSEPLSHSPVKNNINFFENCESNKSTLSPDAAPDVTGQIPVKSDIILLAGDSHFTTLDCNRLGKDRIKVVNISEGGRKINETEKSISDFYIKNTDFNVVKLFISVGSNDIRNCRNGILHLTRPLKSLAERLKTCFPNAKIWFQSLLPLPINNSFIKNSVQEFNKLLFETCQNEKIFFHDVFNRFLGPDNHRNFYLFEKSNCHLNSVGIGRLAKTYIDLIHKNHFNPRIFNVF
;
A
#
# COMPACT_ATOMS: atom_id res chain seq x y z
N MET A 1 6.82 -5.96 0.75
CA MET A 1 8.09 -5.98 1.53
C MET A 1 8.19 -4.62 2.24
N LYS A 2 8.80 -4.45 3.42
CA LYS A 2 8.81 -3.13 4.12
C LYS A 2 9.34 -1.97 3.24
N TYR A 3 10.22 -2.28 2.30
CA TYR A 3 11.02 -1.31 1.57
C TYR A 3 10.69 -1.18 0.08
N VAL A 4 9.86 -2.08 -0.47
CA VAL A 4 9.56 -2.11 -1.91
C VAL A 4 8.09 -2.43 -2.13
N ASP A 5 7.43 -1.61 -2.96
CA ASP A 5 6.08 -1.81 -3.48
C ASP A 5 6.12 -1.92 -5.02
N TYR A 6 5.21 -2.71 -5.61
CA TYR A 6 5.11 -2.91 -7.05
C TYR A 6 3.66 -2.89 -7.51
N PHE A 7 3.39 -2.20 -8.61
CA PHE A 7 2.06 -1.98 -9.21
C PHE A 7 2.18 -2.27 -10.72
N PRO A 8 1.78 -3.47 -11.21
CA PRO A 8 1.99 -3.88 -12.60
C PRO A 8 1.23 -3.05 -13.63
N SER A 9 0.01 -2.62 -13.33
CA SER A 9 -0.84 -1.82 -14.21
C SER A 9 -1.08 -0.44 -13.60
N TYR A 10 0.00 0.32 -13.37
CA TYR A 10 -0.10 1.60 -12.68
C TYR A 10 -0.67 2.70 -13.58
N ILE A 11 -0.18 2.79 -14.82
CA ILE A 11 -0.77 3.70 -15.80
C ILE A 11 -1.80 2.90 -16.60
N THR A 12 -3.07 3.24 -16.42
CA THR A 12 -4.19 2.64 -17.18
C THR A 12 -4.70 3.55 -18.30
N ASP A 13 -4.27 4.81 -18.30
CA ASP A 13 -4.58 5.80 -19.32
C ASP A 13 -3.67 5.59 -20.53
N GLU A 14 -4.25 5.09 -21.63
CA GLU A 14 -3.54 4.79 -22.87
C GLU A 14 -2.99 6.05 -23.55
N ASP A 15 -3.71 7.17 -23.47
CA ASP A 15 -3.29 8.45 -24.06
C ASP A 15 -2.07 8.99 -23.32
N LEU A 16 -2.07 8.89 -21.98
CA LEU A 16 -0.92 9.26 -21.16
C LEU A 16 0.31 8.39 -21.47
N ILE A 17 0.15 7.06 -21.55
CA ILE A 17 1.23 6.15 -21.93
C ILE A 17 1.79 6.52 -23.30
N PHE A 18 0.92 6.75 -24.27
CA PHE A 18 1.30 7.09 -25.63
C PHE A 18 2.07 8.42 -25.67
N GLY A 19 1.57 9.45 -24.98
CA GLY A 19 2.23 10.75 -24.87
C GLY A 19 3.61 10.66 -24.22
N VAL A 20 3.75 9.91 -23.11
CA VAL A 20 5.06 9.64 -22.48
C VAL A 20 5.99 8.94 -23.47
N GLN A 21 5.51 7.97 -24.25
CA GLN A 21 6.33 7.27 -25.23
C GLN A 21 6.84 8.19 -26.35
N GLN A 22 6.03 9.16 -26.81
CA GLN A 22 6.45 10.16 -27.78
C GLN A 22 7.54 11.09 -27.22
N GLU A 23 7.38 11.55 -25.98
CA GLU A 23 8.40 12.36 -25.30
C GLU A 23 9.72 11.59 -25.13
N LEU A 24 9.67 10.32 -24.73
CA LEU A 24 10.87 9.46 -24.64
C LEU A 24 11.57 9.29 -26.00
N ASN A 25 10.80 9.13 -27.08
CA ASN A 25 11.35 9.01 -28.43
C ASN A 25 12.04 10.30 -28.88
N SER A 26 11.48 11.46 -28.52
CA SER A 26 12.05 12.79 -28.83
C SER A 26 13.45 13.00 -28.21
N MET A 27 13.75 12.34 -27.09
CA MET A 27 15.04 12.45 -26.38
C MET A 27 16.17 11.67 -27.09
N LYS A 28 15.86 10.84 -28.08
CA LYS A 28 16.84 10.08 -28.90
C LYS A 28 17.84 9.24 -28.08
N LEU A 29 17.39 8.71 -26.93
CA LEU A 29 18.24 7.90 -26.06
C LEU A 29 18.56 6.52 -26.68
N ASN A 30 17.59 5.93 -27.39
CA ASN A 30 17.77 4.68 -28.12
C ASN A 30 18.32 4.91 -29.54
N ALA A 31 19.57 5.32 -29.66
CA ALA A 31 20.21 5.46 -30.97
C ALA A 31 20.57 4.07 -31.55
N PRO A 32 20.37 3.81 -32.86
CA PRO A 32 20.51 2.47 -33.47
C PRO A 32 21.83 1.74 -33.19
N ASN A 33 22.92 2.50 -33.00
CA ASN A 33 24.27 1.95 -32.80
C ASN A 33 24.75 2.03 -31.34
N SER A 34 23.96 2.61 -30.43
CA SER A 34 24.36 2.79 -29.03
C SER A 34 23.92 1.62 -28.17
N ARG A 35 24.88 0.79 -27.76
CA ARG A 35 24.64 -0.30 -26.79
C ARG A 35 24.80 0.15 -25.34
N LYS A 36 25.00 1.43 -25.03
CA LYS A 36 25.15 1.91 -23.63
C LYS A 36 23.79 2.30 -23.05
N ILE A 37 23.62 2.07 -21.74
CA ILE A 37 22.51 2.69 -21.01
C ILE A 37 22.75 4.19 -21.06
N LYS A 38 21.76 4.93 -21.57
CA LYS A 38 21.81 6.39 -21.63
C LYS A 38 20.83 6.96 -20.62
N ASN A 39 21.22 8.07 -20.02
CA ASN A 39 20.41 8.78 -19.04
C ASN A 39 19.97 10.14 -19.58
N PHE A 40 18.83 10.62 -19.09
CA PHE A 40 18.31 11.95 -19.34
C PHE A 40 17.74 12.51 -18.04
N TRP A 41 18.07 13.75 -17.72
CA TRP A 41 17.77 14.33 -16.41
C TRP A 41 16.79 15.50 -16.52
N ILE A 42 15.63 15.36 -15.88
CA ILE A 42 14.60 16.38 -15.83
C ILE A 42 14.43 16.82 -14.39
N ASN A 43 14.43 18.12 -14.11
CA ASN A 43 14.13 18.62 -12.77
C ASN A 43 13.51 20.02 -12.80
N THR A 44 12.85 20.37 -11.70
CA THR A 44 12.20 21.68 -11.50
C THR A 44 13.17 22.81 -11.13
N THR A 45 14.41 22.48 -10.77
CA THR A 45 15.38 23.39 -10.15
C THR A 45 16.46 23.90 -11.12
N GLN A 46 16.48 23.39 -12.35
CA GLN A 46 17.47 23.67 -13.40
C GLN A 46 18.94 23.34 -13.03
N HIS A 47 19.18 22.57 -11.97
CA HIS A 47 20.52 22.10 -11.59
C HIS A 47 20.88 20.76 -12.24
N ALA A 48 22.11 20.63 -12.72
CA ALA A 48 22.62 19.42 -13.35
C ALA A 48 22.68 18.24 -12.36
N TYR A 49 22.63 17.02 -12.89
CA TYR A 49 22.80 15.79 -12.12
C TYR A 49 24.13 15.11 -12.44
N ASP A 50 25.01 15.06 -11.45
CA ASP A 50 26.27 14.34 -11.54
C ASP A 50 26.06 12.88 -11.13
N PHE A 51 25.98 12.00 -12.13
CA PHE A 51 26.02 10.57 -11.94
C PHE A 51 27.37 10.04 -12.44
N THR A 52 28.19 9.51 -11.54
CA THR A 52 29.41 8.75 -11.86
C THR A 52 30.33 9.41 -12.91
N GLY A 53 30.57 10.72 -12.79
CA GLY A 53 31.50 11.46 -13.67
C GLY A 53 30.96 11.87 -15.05
N SER A 54 29.66 11.69 -15.32
CA SER A 54 29.00 12.25 -16.50
C SER A 54 28.06 13.39 -16.09
N GLN A 55 28.27 14.59 -16.62
CA GLN A 55 27.34 15.71 -16.40
C GLN A 55 26.06 15.48 -17.20
N ASN A 56 24.92 15.36 -16.51
CA ASN A 56 23.61 15.35 -17.16
C ASN A 56 23.01 16.75 -17.02
N PRO A 57 22.90 17.53 -18.13
CA PRO A 57 22.30 18.86 -18.06
C PRO A 57 20.85 18.78 -17.60
N ALA A 58 20.41 19.81 -16.90
CA ALA A 58 19.03 19.89 -16.43
C ALA A 58 18.09 20.24 -17.58
N HIS A 59 17.00 19.49 -17.70
CA HIS A 59 15.87 19.85 -18.53
C HIS A 59 14.63 20.15 -17.67
N ASN A 60 13.79 21.10 -18.10
CA ASN A 60 12.59 21.47 -17.38
C ASN A 60 11.42 20.52 -17.73
N PHE A 61 10.62 20.12 -16.73
CA PHE A 61 9.37 19.38 -16.91
C PHE A 61 8.36 20.06 -17.85
N ASP A 62 8.39 21.39 -17.97
CA ASP A 62 7.48 22.13 -18.86
C ASP A 62 7.64 21.75 -20.33
N ASN A 63 8.81 21.24 -20.73
CA ASN A 63 9.07 20.75 -22.08
C ASN A 63 8.50 19.34 -22.33
N TYR A 64 8.00 18.66 -21.28
CA TYR A 64 7.55 17.28 -21.29
C TYR A 64 6.20 17.16 -20.55
N PRO A 65 5.11 17.69 -21.13
CA PRO A 65 3.80 17.74 -20.48
C PRO A 65 3.26 16.40 -19.98
N TYR A 66 3.48 15.29 -20.68
CA TYR A 66 2.99 13.96 -20.27
C TYR A 66 3.83 13.39 -19.13
N ILE A 67 5.17 13.53 -19.16
CA ILE A 67 6.03 13.18 -18.02
C ILE A 67 5.72 14.08 -16.80
N LYS A 68 5.39 15.36 -17.01
CA LYS A 68 4.92 16.27 -15.96
C LYS A 68 3.56 15.85 -15.40
N GLN A 69 2.64 15.40 -16.25
CA GLN A 69 1.35 14.83 -15.83
C GLN A 69 1.56 13.58 -14.99
N LEU A 70 2.49 12.70 -15.37
CA LEU A 70 2.85 11.51 -14.59
C LEU A 70 3.45 11.87 -13.22
N LEU A 71 4.33 12.89 -13.14
CA LEU A 71 4.79 13.45 -11.87
C LEU A 71 3.63 13.95 -11.01
N ASN A 72 2.69 14.68 -11.60
CA ASN A 72 1.52 15.20 -10.90
C ASN A 72 0.60 14.08 -10.41
N GLN A 73 0.38 13.02 -11.18
CA GLN A 73 -0.36 11.83 -10.75
C GLN A 73 0.32 11.15 -9.56
N LEU A 74 1.64 10.99 -9.59
CA LEU A 74 2.40 10.48 -8.45
C LEU A 74 2.18 11.36 -7.20
N LYS A 75 2.28 12.68 -7.34
CA LYS A 75 2.02 13.63 -6.22
C LYS A 75 0.58 13.54 -5.71
N ALA A 76 -0.39 13.41 -6.61
CA ALA A 76 -1.82 13.38 -6.30
C ALA A 76 -2.29 12.06 -5.66
N SER A 77 -1.48 11.00 -5.67
CA SER A 77 -1.80 9.67 -5.11
C SER A 77 -2.08 9.64 -3.58
N GLY A 78 -2.18 10.78 -2.90
CA GLY A 78 -2.42 10.89 -1.45
C GLY A 78 -1.24 10.42 -0.60
N ARG A 79 -0.10 10.10 -1.23
CA ARG A 79 1.12 9.71 -0.55
C ARG A 79 1.90 10.96 -0.15
N HIS A 80 1.71 11.47 1.07
CA HIS A 80 2.37 12.68 1.60
C HIS A 80 3.86 12.83 1.25
N LYS A 81 4.62 11.72 1.15
CA LYS A 81 6.05 11.76 0.79
C LYS A 81 6.35 11.86 -0.72
N PHE A 82 5.35 11.64 -1.58
CA PHE A 82 5.47 11.80 -3.04
C PHE A 82 5.27 13.27 -3.45
N ALA A 83 4.66 14.09 -2.60
CA ALA A 83 4.43 15.52 -2.85
C ALA A 83 5.74 16.27 -3.19
N ASP A 84 6.84 15.85 -2.57
CA ASP A 84 8.16 16.50 -2.70
C ASP A 84 8.98 16.02 -3.91
N LEU A 85 8.45 15.10 -4.74
CA LEU A 85 9.16 14.67 -5.95
C LEU A 85 9.36 15.87 -6.87
N ASN A 86 10.58 16.12 -7.31
CA ASN A 86 10.92 17.35 -8.04
C ASN A 86 11.90 17.11 -9.20
N ALA A 87 12.28 15.86 -9.43
CA ALA A 87 13.18 15.45 -10.50
C ALA A 87 12.88 14.03 -11.00
N CYS A 88 13.35 13.72 -12.21
CA CYS A 88 13.21 12.44 -12.87
C CYS A 88 14.50 12.08 -13.63
N LEU A 89 15.09 10.94 -13.30
CA LEU A 89 16.16 10.31 -14.06
C LEU A 89 15.55 9.28 -15.00
N ILE A 90 15.68 9.51 -16.30
CA ILE A 90 15.19 8.60 -17.33
C ILE A 90 16.39 7.77 -17.81
N SER A 91 16.30 6.44 -17.69
CA SER A 91 17.33 5.54 -18.19
C SER A 91 16.79 4.64 -19.29
N CYS A 92 17.49 4.58 -20.42
CA CYS A 92 17.15 3.75 -21.56
C CYS A 92 18.01 2.49 -21.61
N TYR A 93 17.36 1.33 -21.65
CA TYR A 93 17.95 0.01 -21.89
C TYR A 93 17.67 -0.36 -23.34
N PRO A 94 18.64 -0.19 -24.26
CA PRO A 94 18.38 -0.30 -25.71
C PRO A 94 18.15 -1.74 -26.19
N THR A 95 18.57 -2.75 -25.42
CA THR A 95 18.41 -4.17 -25.80
C THR A 95 18.09 -5.05 -24.60
N ALA A 96 17.57 -6.26 -24.84
CA ALA A 96 17.27 -7.23 -23.79
C ALA A 96 18.49 -7.69 -23.01
N LYS A 97 19.67 -7.71 -23.63
CA LYS A 97 20.92 -8.14 -23.01
C LYS A 97 21.52 -7.09 -22.08
N LYS A 98 21.00 -5.86 -22.06
CA LYS A 98 21.53 -4.80 -21.19
C LYS A 98 21.07 -4.99 -19.77
N SER A 99 22.05 -4.99 -18.87
CA SER A 99 21.86 -5.14 -17.44
C SER A 99 22.39 -3.94 -16.69
N LEU A 100 21.88 -3.76 -15.48
CA LEU A 100 22.43 -2.86 -14.48
C LEU A 100 22.76 -3.71 -13.25
N GLY A 101 24.04 -3.73 -12.86
CA GLY A 101 24.55 -4.55 -11.76
C GLY A 101 23.95 -4.16 -10.40
N LEU A 102 24.32 -4.90 -9.35
CA LEU A 102 23.86 -4.60 -7.99
C LEU A 102 24.33 -3.22 -7.54
N HIS A 103 23.38 -2.33 -7.29
CA HIS A 103 23.61 -0.97 -6.81
C HIS A 103 22.52 -0.54 -5.84
N ALA A 104 22.74 0.60 -5.20
CA ALA A 104 21.75 1.29 -4.39
C ALA A 104 21.80 2.77 -4.79
N ASP A 105 20.63 3.41 -4.95
CA ASP A 105 20.55 4.84 -5.29
C ASP A 105 20.72 5.69 -4.01
N ASN A 106 21.97 5.78 -3.51
CA ASN A 106 22.34 6.47 -2.28
C ASN A 106 23.15 7.75 -2.52
N GLU A 107 22.98 8.39 -3.69
CA GLU A 107 23.66 9.64 -4.02
C GLU A 107 23.26 10.77 -3.05
N ARG A 108 24.24 11.59 -2.64
CA ARG A 108 24.03 12.69 -1.67
C ARG A 108 23.05 13.76 -2.17
N SER A 109 22.92 13.90 -3.48
CA SER A 109 22.00 14.84 -4.12
C SER A 109 20.55 14.33 -4.16
N ILE A 110 20.27 13.13 -3.65
CA ILE A 110 18.93 12.54 -3.58
C ILE A 110 18.50 12.38 -2.12
N CYS A 111 17.30 12.84 -1.78
CA CYS A 111 16.73 12.70 -0.45
C CYS A 111 16.36 11.24 -0.14
N GLN A 112 17.06 10.64 0.82
CA GLN A 112 16.87 9.24 1.23
C GLN A 112 15.64 9.02 2.14
N GLU A 113 15.02 10.11 2.61
CA GLU A 113 13.83 10.09 3.47
C GLU A 113 12.51 10.12 2.70
N THR A 114 12.60 10.37 1.38
CA THR A 114 11.49 10.31 0.44
C THR A 114 11.55 9.05 -0.42
N PRO A 115 10.41 8.45 -0.78
CA PRO A 115 10.36 7.34 -1.71
C PRO A 115 10.90 7.71 -3.10
N MET A 116 11.48 6.74 -3.80
CA MET A 116 11.74 6.82 -5.23
C MET A 116 10.69 6.05 -6.01
N CYS A 117 10.17 6.63 -7.08
CA CYS A 117 9.10 6.06 -7.89
C CYS A 117 9.62 5.77 -9.30
N ASN A 118 9.72 4.49 -9.65
CA ASN A 118 10.26 4.02 -10.92
C ASN A 118 9.13 3.52 -11.82
N VAL A 119 8.77 4.31 -12.83
CA VAL A 119 7.78 3.91 -13.84
C VAL A 119 8.51 3.24 -15.01
N SER A 120 8.03 2.07 -15.44
CA SER A 120 8.62 1.30 -16.53
C SER A 120 7.80 1.41 -17.80
N ILE A 121 8.43 1.77 -18.92
CA ILE A 121 7.79 1.88 -20.24
C ILE A 121 8.57 1.01 -21.24
N GLY A 122 7.83 0.25 -22.04
CA GLY A 122 8.39 -0.64 -23.07
C GLY A 122 8.59 -2.08 -22.56
N CYS A 123 9.67 -2.71 -22.99
CA CYS A 123 9.89 -4.15 -22.82
C CYS A 123 10.03 -4.57 -21.35
N THR A 124 9.32 -5.63 -20.94
CA THR A 124 9.35 -6.15 -19.56
C THR A 124 10.75 -6.63 -19.15
N ARG A 125 11.20 -6.25 -17.95
CA ARG A 125 12.49 -6.71 -17.39
C ARG A 125 12.33 -7.11 -15.93
N LYS A 126 13.02 -8.17 -15.51
CA LYS A 126 13.08 -8.52 -14.09
C LYS A 126 13.90 -7.46 -13.34
N ILE A 127 13.46 -7.08 -12.15
CA ILE A 127 14.28 -6.42 -11.14
C ILE A 127 14.45 -7.36 -9.95
N GLU A 128 15.64 -7.38 -9.37
CA GLU A 128 15.97 -8.24 -8.23
C GLU A 128 16.50 -7.38 -7.08
N PHE A 129 16.05 -7.69 -5.86
CA PHE A 129 16.51 -7.05 -4.63
C PHE A 129 17.28 -8.05 -3.79
N VAL A 130 18.50 -7.69 -3.43
CA VAL A 130 19.44 -8.51 -2.67
C VAL A 130 19.80 -7.76 -1.38
N PRO A 131 19.65 -8.38 -0.19
CA PRO A 131 20.07 -7.78 1.07
C PRO A 131 21.54 -7.35 1.01
N ILE A 132 21.86 -6.15 1.49
CA ILE A 132 23.26 -5.71 1.64
C ILE A 132 24.00 -6.59 2.65
N LYS A 133 23.31 -6.96 3.73
CA LYS A 133 23.80 -7.90 4.75
C LYS A 133 23.08 -9.24 4.55
N GLY A 134 23.82 -10.31 4.28
CA GLY A 134 23.26 -11.65 4.07
C GLY A 134 24.12 -12.53 3.17
N ASP A 135 23.55 -13.64 2.72
CA ASP A 135 24.19 -14.64 1.85
C ASP A 135 24.20 -14.27 0.36
N GLY A 136 23.86 -13.03 0.01
CA GLY A 136 23.83 -12.53 -1.37
C GLY A 136 22.68 -13.05 -2.22
N ARG A 137 21.70 -13.76 -1.64
CA ARG A 137 20.54 -14.28 -2.37
C ARG A 137 19.51 -13.19 -2.69
N THR A 138 18.85 -13.34 -3.83
CA THR A 138 17.69 -12.51 -4.21
C THR A 138 16.55 -12.77 -3.23
N LEU A 139 16.16 -11.74 -2.48
CA LEU A 139 15.08 -11.84 -1.51
C LEU A 139 13.71 -11.59 -2.14
N CYS A 140 13.65 -10.72 -3.14
CA CYS A 140 12.46 -10.56 -3.96
C CYS A 140 12.81 -10.10 -5.38
N SER A 141 11.88 -10.34 -6.29
CA SER A 141 11.98 -9.90 -7.68
C SER A 141 10.60 -9.58 -8.25
N PHE A 142 10.55 -8.65 -9.20
CA PHE A 142 9.33 -8.32 -9.95
C PHE A 142 9.65 -8.29 -11.43
N ASP A 143 8.68 -8.65 -12.27
CA ASP A 143 8.77 -8.43 -13.71
C ASP A 143 8.21 -7.04 -13.99
N LEU A 144 9.08 -6.08 -14.28
CA LEU A 144 8.73 -4.68 -14.51
C LEU A 144 8.05 -4.53 -15.87
N GLU A 145 6.73 -4.65 -15.87
CA GLU A 145 5.87 -4.59 -17.04
C GLU A 145 5.74 -3.17 -17.61
N HIS A 146 5.27 -3.09 -18.86
CA HIS A 146 4.91 -1.82 -19.48
C HIS A 146 3.82 -1.12 -18.67
N GLY A 147 4.03 0.15 -18.32
CA GLY A 147 3.08 0.94 -17.52
C GLY A 147 3.12 0.64 -16.02
N SER A 148 4.07 -0.18 -15.56
CA SER A 148 4.19 -0.54 -14.15
C SER A 148 4.92 0.53 -13.32
N LEU A 149 4.60 0.58 -12.02
CA LEU A 149 5.31 1.39 -11.02
C LEU A 149 5.98 0.49 -9.99
N ASN A 150 7.27 0.70 -9.77
CA ASN A 150 8.02 0.16 -8.65
C ASN A 150 8.41 1.30 -7.70
N VAL A 151 8.09 1.18 -6.41
CA VAL A 151 8.40 2.20 -5.41
C VAL A 151 9.44 1.66 -4.45
N LEU A 152 10.56 2.39 -4.33
CA LEU A 152 11.57 2.16 -3.30
C LEU A 152 11.26 3.09 -2.12
N ASN A 153 10.78 2.51 -1.02
CA ASN A 153 10.44 3.28 0.18
C ASN A 153 11.70 3.74 0.93
N PRO A 154 11.62 4.81 1.75
CA PRO A 154 12.73 5.31 2.55
C PRO A 154 13.44 4.18 3.32
N GLY A 155 14.76 4.20 3.28
CA GLY A 155 15.62 3.16 3.84
C GLY A 155 15.85 1.95 2.93
N CYS A 156 15.19 1.81 1.78
CA CYS A 156 15.41 0.68 0.86
C CYS A 156 16.89 0.57 0.45
N ASN A 157 17.48 1.66 -0.03
CA ASN A 157 18.87 1.73 -0.46
C ASN A 157 19.90 1.56 0.68
N SER A 158 19.45 1.54 1.95
CA SER A 158 20.31 1.26 3.12
C SER A 158 20.36 -0.23 3.51
N VAL A 159 19.39 -1.02 3.05
CA VAL A 159 19.28 -2.45 3.40
C VAL A 159 19.32 -3.39 2.20
N PHE A 160 19.00 -2.89 1.00
CA PHE A 160 19.00 -3.66 -0.25
C PHE A 160 19.87 -2.99 -1.32
N LYS A 161 20.56 -3.82 -2.08
CA LYS A 161 20.97 -3.50 -3.45
C LYS A 161 19.94 -4.07 -4.41
N HIS A 162 19.80 -3.45 -5.57
CA HIS A 162 18.96 -3.94 -6.63
C HIS A 162 19.72 -4.01 -7.95
N ARG A 163 19.27 -4.90 -8.84
CA ARG A 163 19.83 -5.08 -10.18
C ARG A 163 18.73 -5.34 -11.20
N VAL A 164 19.04 -5.01 -12.44
CA VAL A 164 18.29 -5.48 -13.62
C VAL A 164 19.20 -6.48 -14.32
N PRO A 165 19.01 -7.80 -14.15
CA PRO A 165 19.81 -8.80 -14.85
C PRO A 165 19.57 -8.74 -16.37
N PRO A 166 20.48 -9.30 -17.20
CA PRO A 166 20.21 -9.47 -18.62
C PRO A 166 18.92 -10.27 -18.82
N GLY A 167 18.09 -9.84 -19.77
CA GLY A 167 16.93 -10.61 -20.20
C GLY A 167 17.36 -11.94 -20.81
N THR A 168 16.59 -12.99 -20.54
CA THR A 168 16.88 -14.36 -20.99
C THR A 168 16.52 -14.61 -22.46
N HIS A 169 15.62 -13.79 -23.03
CA HIS A 169 15.19 -13.89 -24.43
C HIS A 169 15.04 -12.51 -25.06
N GLU A 170 15.51 -12.36 -26.30
CA GLU A 170 15.06 -11.28 -27.18
C GLU A 170 13.63 -11.63 -27.61
N VAL A 171 12.66 -10.80 -27.27
CA VAL A 171 11.29 -10.97 -27.78
C VAL A 171 11.29 -10.47 -29.22
N ASN A 172 10.63 -11.19 -30.12
CA ASN A 172 10.40 -10.72 -31.50
C ASN A 172 9.63 -9.38 -31.42
N GLY A 173 10.32 -8.25 -31.62
CA GLY A 173 9.75 -6.91 -31.47
C GLY A 173 10.71 -5.88 -30.84
N ASN A 174 10.14 -4.79 -30.31
CA ASN A 174 10.89 -3.70 -29.68
C ASN A 174 11.40 -4.13 -28.29
N ASN A 175 12.72 -4.33 -28.17
CA ASN A 175 13.38 -4.76 -26.94
C ASN A 175 13.83 -3.58 -26.03
N VAL A 176 13.41 -2.36 -26.34
CA VAL A 176 13.79 -1.17 -25.58
C VAL A 176 12.93 -1.05 -24.34
N ARG A 177 13.57 -0.70 -23.22
CA ARG A 177 12.88 -0.33 -21.98
C ARG A 177 13.39 1.02 -21.49
N TYR A 178 12.46 1.87 -21.09
CA TYR A 178 12.73 3.08 -20.34
C TYR A 178 12.31 2.89 -18.89
N VAL A 179 13.08 3.45 -17.97
CA VAL A 179 12.64 3.66 -16.59
C VAL A 179 12.68 5.15 -16.29
N LEU A 180 11.57 5.69 -15.81
CA LEU A 180 11.45 7.05 -15.33
C LEU A 180 11.51 6.99 -13.80
N SER A 181 12.68 7.32 -13.25
CA SER A 181 12.96 7.29 -11.82
C SER A 181 12.71 8.67 -11.22
N PHE A 182 11.51 8.88 -10.68
CA PHE A 182 11.12 10.11 -9.99
C PHE A 182 11.67 10.15 -8.56
N ARG A 183 12.29 11.26 -8.20
CA ARG A 183 13.05 11.43 -6.95
C ARG A 183 12.85 12.85 -6.38
N ARG A 184 13.14 13.04 -5.09
CA ARG A 184 13.38 14.36 -4.51
C ARG A 184 14.88 14.66 -4.58
N PHE A 185 15.25 15.51 -5.51
CA PHE A 185 16.57 16.08 -5.70
C PHE A 185 16.80 17.22 -4.71
N LEU A 186 17.95 17.18 -4.04
CA LEU A 186 18.43 18.18 -3.09
C LEU A 186 19.36 19.13 -3.84
N VAL A 187 18.95 20.39 -3.96
CA VAL A 187 19.77 21.43 -4.58
C VAL A 187 20.90 21.80 -3.62
N PRO A 188 22.16 21.86 -4.07
CA PRO A 188 23.25 22.36 -3.24
C PRO A 188 22.94 23.78 -2.76
N GLY A 189 22.88 23.97 -1.43
CA GLY A 189 22.64 25.28 -0.81
C GLY A 189 21.18 25.62 -0.49
N SER A 190 20.20 24.76 -0.79
CA SER A 190 18.87 24.91 -0.20
C SER A 190 18.85 24.29 1.20
N GLU A 191 18.70 25.12 2.24
CA GLU A 191 18.42 24.60 3.58
C GLU A 191 17.15 23.74 3.54
N PRO A 192 17.11 22.61 4.25
CA PRO A 192 15.86 21.89 4.43
C PRO A 192 14.87 22.84 5.14
N LEU A 193 13.69 23.04 4.55
CA LEU A 193 12.57 23.67 5.23
C LEU A 193 12.40 23.00 6.60
N SER A 194 12.76 23.72 7.66
CA SER A 194 12.68 23.23 9.02
C SER A 194 11.21 23.01 9.36
N HIS A 195 10.79 21.76 9.46
CA HIS A 195 9.71 21.45 10.40
C HIS A 195 10.29 21.64 11.79
N SER A 196 10.09 22.82 12.36
CA SER A 196 10.43 23.11 13.75
C SER A 196 9.84 22.02 14.64
N PRO A 197 10.63 21.42 15.54
CA PRO A 197 10.10 20.57 16.58
C PRO A 197 9.23 21.44 17.48
N VAL A 198 7.98 21.03 17.69
CA VAL A 198 7.18 21.52 18.82
C VAL A 198 7.97 21.20 20.08
N LYS A 199 8.53 22.24 20.70
CA LYS A 199 9.23 22.17 21.97
C LYS A 199 8.26 21.66 23.03
N ASN A 200 8.42 20.39 23.43
CA ASN A 200 7.93 19.93 24.73
C ASN A 200 8.82 20.55 25.80
N ASN A 201 8.38 21.67 26.37
CA ASN A 201 8.89 22.13 27.64
C ASN A 201 8.15 21.36 28.74
N ILE A 202 8.89 20.60 29.54
CA ILE A 202 9.09 20.82 30.99
C ILE A 202 9.80 19.55 31.53
N ASN A 203 11.11 19.70 31.79
CA ASN A 203 11.82 18.92 32.78
C ASN A 203 11.44 19.48 34.15
N PHE A 204 11.25 18.64 35.17
CA PHE A 204 11.73 18.93 36.52
C PHE A 204 11.85 17.62 37.31
N PHE A 205 13.10 17.22 37.59
CA PHE A 205 13.44 16.40 38.75
C PHE A 205 14.21 17.29 39.75
N GLU A 206 13.92 17.04 41.02
CA GLU A 206 14.68 17.29 42.25
C GLU A 206 14.49 18.58 43.11
N ASN A 207 13.95 18.30 44.31
CA ASN A 207 14.34 18.70 45.67
C ASN A 207 13.94 20.07 46.26
N CYS A 208 13.04 20.07 47.27
CA CYS A 208 13.44 20.17 48.70
C CYS A 208 12.23 20.24 49.69
N GLU A 209 12.34 19.41 50.73
CA GLU A 209 12.08 19.65 52.17
C GLU A 209 10.68 19.89 52.79
N SER A 210 10.42 18.99 53.77
CA SER A 210 9.82 19.16 55.11
C SER A 210 8.46 19.84 55.27
N ASN A 211 7.46 19.06 55.72
CA ASN A 211 6.79 19.35 56.99
C ASN A 211 6.11 18.10 57.59
N LYS A 212 6.35 17.92 58.90
CA LYS A 212 5.75 16.90 59.76
C LYS A 212 4.28 17.23 60.04
N SER A 213 3.38 16.24 59.99
CA SER A 213 2.35 16.09 61.02
C SER A 213 1.87 14.64 61.11
N THR A 214 1.68 14.23 62.35
CA THR A 214 1.35 12.92 62.91
C THR A 214 -0.13 12.60 62.80
N LEU A 215 -0.48 11.33 62.52
CA LEU A 215 -1.55 10.56 63.20
C LEU A 215 -1.46 9.08 62.79
N SER A 216 -1.61 8.19 63.77
CA SER A 216 -1.34 6.74 63.74
C SER A 216 -2.61 5.92 63.42
N PRO A 217 -2.60 4.57 63.50
CA PRO A 217 -2.95 3.68 62.39
C PRO A 217 -4.33 3.00 62.52
N ASP A 218 -4.95 2.64 61.41
CA ASP A 218 -5.99 1.61 61.40
C ASP A 218 -5.79 0.64 60.22
N ALA A 219 -6.02 -0.63 60.52
CA ALA A 219 -5.57 -1.80 59.80
C ALA A 219 -6.55 -2.31 58.72
N ALA A 220 -5.98 -2.72 57.58
CA ALA A 220 -6.45 -3.76 56.63
C ALA A 220 -7.80 -3.54 55.89
N PRO A 221 -8.02 -4.09 54.67
CA PRO A 221 -7.34 -5.26 54.10
C PRO A 221 -6.62 -5.01 52.76
N ASP A 222 -5.63 -5.88 52.57
CA ASP A 222 -4.90 -6.15 51.35
C ASP A 222 -5.87 -6.62 50.26
N VAL A 223 -6.12 -5.77 49.26
CA VAL A 223 -6.77 -6.16 48.01
C VAL A 223 -5.72 -6.01 46.92
N THR A 224 -4.88 -7.03 46.77
CA THR A 224 -4.15 -7.27 45.52
C THR A 224 -5.16 -7.67 44.44
N GLY A 225 -5.97 -6.71 44.00
CA GLY A 225 -6.73 -6.83 42.76
C GLY A 225 -5.75 -6.65 41.61
N GLN A 226 -5.12 -7.75 41.17
CA GLN A 226 -4.50 -7.76 39.84
C GLN A 226 -5.59 -7.37 38.84
N ILE A 227 -5.45 -6.19 38.23
CA ILE A 227 -6.28 -5.79 37.10
C ILE A 227 -6.14 -6.91 36.05
N PRO A 228 -7.22 -7.58 35.62
CA PRO A 228 -7.13 -8.67 34.65
C PRO A 228 -6.40 -8.16 33.41
N VAL A 229 -5.23 -8.75 33.12
CA VAL A 229 -4.47 -8.41 31.92
C VAL A 229 -5.27 -8.93 30.73
N LYS A 230 -5.88 -8.00 29.99
CA LYS A 230 -6.67 -8.35 28.80
C LYS A 230 -5.77 -9.04 27.78
N SER A 231 -6.25 -10.15 27.22
CA SER A 231 -5.50 -10.86 26.18
C SER A 231 -5.65 -10.13 24.83
N ASP A 232 -4.53 -9.82 24.18
CA ASP A 232 -4.52 -9.23 22.84
C ASP A 232 -5.06 -10.21 21.81
N ILE A 233 -6.04 -9.76 21.01
CA ILE A 233 -6.64 -10.55 19.94
C ILE A 233 -6.77 -9.77 18.64
N ILE A 234 -6.91 -10.52 17.56
CA ILE A 234 -7.37 -10.02 16.28
C ILE A 234 -8.82 -10.46 16.08
N LEU A 235 -9.68 -9.53 15.68
CA LEU A 235 -11.10 -9.80 15.47
C LEU A 235 -11.43 -9.76 13.97
N LEU A 236 -12.13 -10.78 13.49
CA LEU A 236 -12.79 -10.81 12.18
C LEU A 236 -14.30 -10.70 12.37
N ALA A 237 -14.95 -9.79 11.66
CA ALA A 237 -16.41 -9.65 11.68
C ALA A 237 -16.95 -9.37 10.28
N GLY A 238 -18.18 -9.82 10.01
CA GLY A 238 -18.79 -9.59 8.70
C GLY A 238 -19.60 -10.76 8.16
N ASP A 239 -19.52 -10.91 6.85
CA ASP A 239 -20.29 -11.85 6.04
C ASP A 239 -19.58 -13.20 5.77
N SER A 240 -20.17 -13.99 4.86
CA SER A 240 -19.71 -15.32 4.48
C SER A 240 -18.28 -15.39 3.91
N HIS A 241 -17.68 -14.28 3.48
CA HIS A 241 -16.28 -14.33 3.01
C HIS A 241 -15.30 -14.55 4.16
N PHE A 242 -15.69 -14.22 5.40
CA PHE A 242 -14.88 -14.45 6.58
C PHE A 242 -15.19 -15.76 7.30
N THR A 243 -16.41 -16.28 7.19
CA THR A 243 -16.79 -17.53 7.90
C THR A 243 -15.92 -18.72 7.47
N THR A 244 -15.38 -18.67 6.26
CA THR A 244 -14.53 -19.71 5.67
C THR A 244 -13.04 -19.57 6.03
N LEU A 245 -12.63 -18.50 6.71
CA LEU A 245 -11.24 -18.26 7.10
C LEU A 245 -10.89 -19.02 8.39
N ASP A 246 -9.88 -19.88 8.30
CA ASP A 246 -9.32 -20.60 9.42
C ASP A 246 -8.48 -19.68 10.33
N CYS A 247 -8.99 -19.41 11.53
CA CYS A 247 -8.40 -18.50 12.50
C CYS A 247 -7.03 -18.97 13.00
N ASN A 248 -6.84 -20.28 13.20
CA ASN A 248 -5.58 -20.82 13.69
C ASN A 248 -4.49 -20.64 12.64
N ARG A 249 -4.82 -20.94 11.37
CA ARG A 249 -3.91 -20.71 10.23
C ARG A 249 -3.58 -19.24 10.03
N LEU A 250 -4.57 -18.35 10.17
CA LEU A 250 -4.33 -16.90 10.11
C LEU A 250 -3.40 -16.42 11.22
N GLY A 251 -3.61 -16.91 12.44
CA GLY A 251 -2.79 -16.61 13.61
C GLY A 251 -1.42 -17.28 13.63
N LYS A 252 -1.20 -18.29 12.77
CA LYS A 252 -0.02 -19.18 12.77
C LYS A 252 0.29 -19.72 14.18
N ASP A 253 -0.75 -19.99 14.97
CA ASP A 253 -0.70 -20.42 16.36
C ASP A 253 0.07 -19.48 17.32
N ARG A 254 0.36 -18.24 16.89
CA ARG A 254 1.11 -17.23 17.66
C ARG A 254 0.25 -16.05 18.08
N ILE A 255 -0.81 -15.77 17.32
CA ILE A 255 -1.70 -14.65 17.54
C ILE A 255 -3.12 -15.21 17.63
N LYS A 256 -3.84 -14.90 18.71
CA LYS A 256 -5.23 -15.31 18.87
C LYS A 256 -6.11 -14.52 17.90
N VAL A 257 -6.71 -15.23 16.94
CA VAL A 257 -7.68 -14.67 16.01
C VAL A 257 -9.06 -15.18 16.40
N VAL A 258 -10.01 -14.27 16.57
CA VAL A 258 -11.40 -14.56 16.89
C VAL A 258 -12.26 -14.14 15.69
N ASN A 259 -13.18 -15.00 15.28
CA ASN A 259 -14.05 -14.73 14.14
C ASN A 259 -15.51 -14.82 14.57
N ILE A 260 -16.21 -13.69 14.43
CA ILE A 260 -17.63 -13.52 14.74
C ILE A 260 -18.47 -13.28 13.47
N SER A 261 -17.91 -13.53 12.29
CA SER A 261 -18.63 -13.41 11.02
C SER A 261 -19.69 -14.50 10.87
N GLU A 262 -20.77 -14.17 10.17
CA GLU A 262 -21.85 -15.10 9.85
C GLU A 262 -22.32 -14.89 8.41
N GLY A 263 -22.75 -15.97 7.76
CA GLY A 263 -23.27 -15.92 6.39
C GLY A 263 -24.53 -15.07 6.30
N GLY A 264 -24.68 -14.34 5.19
CA GLY A 264 -25.88 -13.55 4.91
C GLY A 264 -25.98 -12.20 5.62
N ARG A 265 -25.07 -11.88 6.55
CA ARG A 265 -25.10 -10.62 7.29
C ARG A 265 -24.98 -9.39 6.39
N LYS A 266 -25.75 -8.37 6.76
CA LYS A 266 -25.71 -7.00 6.25
C LYS A 266 -24.95 -6.07 7.19
N ILE A 267 -24.78 -4.81 6.78
CA ILE A 267 -24.00 -3.81 7.52
C ILE A 267 -24.53 -3.63 8.97
N ASN A 268 -25.84 -3.40 9.14
CA ASN A 268 -26.43 -3.15 10.46
C ASN A 268 -26.37 -4.36 11.40
N GLU A 269 -26.51 -5.57 10.87
CA GLU A 269 -26.41 -6.82 11.64
C GLU A 269 -24.97 -7.06 12.10
N THR A 270 -24.00 -6.70 11.26
CA THR A 270 -22.58 -6.72 11.62
C THR A 270 -22.27 -5.70 12.72
N GLU A 271 -22.81 -4.48 12.64
CA GLU A 271 -22.68 -3.47 13.71
C GLU A 271 -23.20 -3.98 15.05
N LYS A 272 -24.40 -4.58 15.05
CA LYS A 272 -25.00 -5.18 16.25
C LYS A 272 -24.11 -6.27 16.84
N SER A 273 -23.63 -7.18 16.00
CA SER A 273 -22.82 -8.33 16.44
C SER A 273 -21.49 -7.91 17.06
N ILE A 274 -20.89 -6.83 16.53
CA ILE A 274 -19.68 -6.24 17.08
C ILE A 274 -19.96 -5.57 18.43
N SER A 275 -21.08 -4.87 18.54
CA SER A 275 -21.51 -4.25 19.79
C SER A 275 -21.75 -5.31 20.88
N ASP A 276 -22.44 -6.41 20.52
CA ASP A 276 -22.67 -7.55 21.41
C ASP A 276 -21.36 -8.22 21.83
N PHE A 277 -20.40 -8.38 20.90
CA PHE A 277 -19.08 -8.90 21.22
C PHE A 277 -18.33 -8.01 22.21
N TYR A 278 -18.32 -6.70 21.96
CA TYR A 278 -17.65 -5.71 22.81
C TYR A 278 -18.20 -5.71 24.25
N ILE A 279 -19.53 -5.79 24.41
CA ILE A 279 -20.17 -5.83 25.73
C ILE A 279 -19.89 -7.14 26.47
N LYS A 280 -19.93 -8.28 25.76
CA LYS A 280 -19.83 -9.61 26.39
C LYS A 280 -18.39 -10.07 26.66
N ASN A 281 -17.39 -9.52 25.97
CA ASN A 281 -16.01 -10.01 26.00
C ASN A 281 -15.05 -8.94 26.54
N THR A 282 -15.25 -8.53 27.79
CA THR A 282 -14.48 -7.46 28.43
C THR A 282 -13.01 -7.82 28.65
N ASP A 283 -12.67 -9.11 28.63
CA ASP A 283 -11.34 -9.66 28.91
C ASP A 283 -10.38 -9.62 27.71
N PHE A 284 -10.87 -9.20 26.54
CA PHE A 284 -10.04 -9.08 25.33
C PHE A 284 -9.67 -7.64 25.01
N ASN A 285 -8.45 -7.47 24.52
CA ASN A 285 -7.99 -6.25 23.89
C ASN A 285 -7.89 -6.49 22.38
N VAL A 286 -8.76 -5.87 21.59
CA VAL A 286 -8.74 -6.01 20.13
C VAL A 286 -7.66 -5.08 19.58
N VAL A 287 -6.55 -5.63 19.08
CA VAL A 287 -5.44 -4.85 18.51
C VAL A 287 -5.59 -4.60 17.00
N LYS A 288 -6.27 -5.52 16.31
CA LYS A 288 -6.58 -5.44 14.88
C LYS A 288 -8.00 -5.96 14.64
N LEU A 289 -8.76 -5.23 13.83
CA LEU A 289 -10.13 -5.57 13.46
C LEU A 289 -10.28 -5.55 11.94
N PHE A 290 -10.71 -6.66 11.35
CA PHE A 290 -11.01 -6.76 9.93
C PHE A 290 -12.51 -6.93 9.73
N ILE A 291 -13.06 -6.24 8.72
CA ILE A 291 -14.49 -6.19 8.41
C ILE A 291 -14.75 -6.57 6.96
N SER A 292 -15.71 -7.48 6.73
CA SER A 292 -16.25 -7.80 5.39
C SER A 292 -17.77 -7.60 5.38
N VAL A 293 -18.27 -6.61 4.66
CA VAL A 293 -19.70 -6.28 4.59
C VAL A 293 -20.09 -5.78 3.20
N GLY A 294 -21.39 -5.71 2.91
CA GLY A 294 -21.92 -5.08 1.70
C GLY A 294 -22.42 -6.07 0.66
N SER A 295 -21.89 -7.29 0.62
CA SER A 295 -22.18 -8.24 -0.45
C SER A 295 -23.65 -8.69 -0.48
N ASN A 296 -24.35 -8.62 0.65
CA ASN A 296 -25.77 -8.90 0.79
C ASN A 296 -26.64 -7.63 0.73
N ASP A 297 -26.06 -6.47 1.05
CA ASP A 297 -26.71 -5.17 0.97
C ASP A 297 -26.95 -4.78 -0.49
N ILE A 298 -25.95 -4.97 -1.37
CA ILE A 298 -26.01 -4.49 -2.76
C ILE A 298 -26.85 -5.36 -3.71
N ARG A 299 -27.19 -6.60 -3.35
CA ARG A 299 -27.82 -7.58 -4.27
C ARG A 299 -29.13 -7.09 -4.88
N ASN A 300 -29.88 -6.27 -4.15
CA ASN A 300 -31.22 -5.82 -4.52
C ASN A 300 -31.32 -4.29 -4.65
N CYS A 301 -30.19 -3.58 -4.73
CA CYS A 301 -30.13 -2.11 -4.67
C CYS A 301 -30.58 -1.40 -5.95
N ARG A 302 -31.70 -1.75 -6.60
CA ARG A 302 -32.09 -1.29 -7.95
C ARG A 302 -32.04 0.23 -8.22
N ASN A 303 -32.09 1.06 -7.18
CA ASN A 303 -32.04 2.53 -7.24
C ASN A 303 -30.67 3.12 -6.84
N GLY A 304 -29.59 2.33 -6.93
CA GLY A 304 -28.24 2.73 -6.53
C GLY A 304 -27.93 2.50 -5.04
N ILE A 305 -26.67 2.69 -4.67
CA ILE A 305 -26.12 2.29 -3.36
C ILE A 305 -26.04 3.43 -2.33
N LEU A 306 -26.43 4.67 -2.68
CA LEU A 306 -26.23 5.85 -1.82
C LEU A 306 -26.90 5.75 -0.44
N HIS A 307 -27.99 5.00 -0.31
CA HIS A 307 -28.67 4.77 0.98
C HIS A 307 -27.78 4.00 1.98
N LEU A 308 -26.72 3.33 1.52
CA LEU A 308 -25.76 2.61 2.36
C LEU A 308 -24.72 3.54 3.01
N THR A 309 -24.64 4.81 2.61
CA THR A 309 -23.71 5.80 3.18
C THR A 309 -23.88 5.92 4.70
N ARG A 310 -25.11 6.08 5.17
CA ARG A 310 -25.40 6.26 6.60
C ARG A 310 -25.12 4.98 7.42
N PRO A 311 -25.58 3.78 6.99
CA PRO A 311 -25.19 2.52 7.63
C PRO A 311 -23.68 2.30 7.72
N LEU A 312 -22.93 2.55 6.63
CA LEU A 312 -21.47 2.38 6.64
C LEU A 312 -20.77 3.34 7.60
N LYS A 313 -21.21 4.60 7.62
CA LYS A 313 -20.70 5.60 8.57
C LYS A 313 -21.01 5.20 10.01
N SER A 314 -22.25 4.80 10.30
CA SER A 314 -22.67 4.30 11.62
C SER A 314 -21.80 3.15 12.10
N LEU A 315 -21.58 2.16 11.22
CA LEU A 315 -20.70 1.04 11.52
C LEU A 315 -19.28 1.54 11.83
N ALA A 316 -18.67 2.36 10.97
CA ALA A 316 -17.31 2.87 11.18
C ALA A 316 -17.16 3.65 12.50
N GLU A 317 -18.12 4.53 12.84
CA GLU A 317 -18.16 5.26 14.11
C GLU A 317 -18.28 4.30 15.31
N ARG A 318 -19.13 3.27 15.19
CA ARG A 318 -19.29 2.22 16.20
C ARG A 318 -17.98 1.47 16.44
N LEU A 319 -17.28 1.07 15.38
CA LEU A 319 -16.00 0.34 15.49
C LEU A 319 -14.96 1.15 16.27
N LYS A 320 -14.83 2.45 15.97
CA LYS A 320 -13.92 3.35 16.66
C LYS A 320 -14.30 3.57 18.11
N THR A 321 -15.59 3.59 18.40
CA THR A 321 -16.11 3.73 19.77
C THR A 321 -15.85 2.47 20.60
N CYS A 322 -16.10 1.29 20.04
CA CYS A 322 -15.86 0.02 20.73
C CYS A 322 -14.37 -0.30 20.85
N PHE A 323 -13.55 0.04 19.85
CA PHE A 323 -12.13 -0.34 19.81
C PHE A 323 -11.24 0.85 19.44
N PRO A 324 -11.11 1.86 20.31
CA PRO A 324 -10.41 3.12 20.00
C PRO A 324 -8.92 2.94 19.69
N ASN A 325 -8.29 1.88 20.22
CA ASN A 325 -6.88 1.58 20.01
C ASN A 325 -6.62 0.53 18.91
N ALA A 326 -7.69 -0.07 18.36
CA ALA A 326 -7.55 -1.06 17.31
C ALA A 326 -7.20 -0.40 15.99
N LYS A 327 -6.36 -1.08 15.20
CA LYS A 327 -6.28 -0.79 13.77
C LYS A 327 -7.46 -1.47 13.08
N ILE A 328 -8.24 -0.73 12.31
CA ILE A 328 -9.50 -1.20 11.71
C ILE A 328 -9.37 -1.23 10.18
N TRP A 329 -9.77 -2.34 9.56
CA TRP A 329 -9.77 -2.53 8.12
C TRP A 329 -11.14 -2.93 7.60
N PHE A 330 -11.57 -2.27 6.53
CA PHE A 330 -12.67 -2.74 5.68
C PHE A 330 -12.13 -3.39 4.42
N GLN A 331 -12.53 -4.63 4.17
CA GLN A 331 -12.26 -5.34 2.92
C GLN A 331 -13.13 -4.77 1.80
N SER A 332 -12.54 -4.52 0.62
CA SER A 332 -13.34 -4.34 -0.60
C SER A 332 -14.22 -5.56 -0.86
N LEU A 333 -15.40 -5.37 -1.42
CA LEU A 333 -16.16 -6.47 -2.01
C LEU A 333 -15.35 -7.21 -3.06
N LEU A 334 -15.59 -8.51 -3.16
CA LEU A 334 -15.06 -9.35 -4.22
C LEU A 334 -15.90 -9.20 -5.50
N PRO A 335 -15.34 -9.50 -6.68
CA PRO A 335 -16.14 -9.61 -7.90
C PRO A 335 -17.26 -10.65 -7.75
N LEU A 336 -18.51 -10.19 -7.82
CA LEU A 336 -19.71 -11.02 -7.74
C LEU A 336 -20.10 -11.61 -9.12
N PRO A 337 -20.83 -12.74 -9.18
CA PRO A 337 -21.27 -13.33 -10.45
C PRO A 337 -22.08 -12.34 -11.29
N ILE A 338 -21.69 -12.20 -12.56
CA ILE A 338 -22.33 -11.31 -13.55
C ILE A 338 -23.56 -12.03 -14.11
N ASN A 339 -24.63 -12.10 -13.32
CA ASN A 339 -25.95 -12.47 -13.86
C ASN A 339 -26.78 -11.23 -14.22
N ASN A 340 -26.30 -10.03 -13.84
CA ASN A 340 -26.94 -8.74 -14.08
C ASN A 340 -25.89 -7.62 -14.06
N SER A 341 -25.85 -6.76 -15.09
CA SER A 341 -24.94 -5.60 -15.17
C SER A 341 -25.10 -4.63 -13.98
N PHE A 342 -26.31 -4.59 -13.40
CA PHE A 342 -26.62 -3.83 -12.19
C PHE A 342 -25.73 -4.21 -11.00
N ILE A 343 -25.50 -5.51 -10.79
CA ILE A 343 -24.69 -6.01 -9.67
C ILE A 343 -23.22 -5.62 -9.87
N LYS A 344 -22.72 -5.68 -11.11
CA LYS A 344 -21.34 -5.28 -11.42
C LYS A 344 -21.09 -3.81 -11.07
N ASN A 345 -21.97 -2.91 -11.52
CA ASN A 345 -21.87 -1.49 -11.22
C ASN A 345 -21.99 -1.24 -9.71
N SER A 346 -22.93 -1.92 -9.05
CA SER A 346 -23.13 -1.80 -7.60
C SER A 346 -21.90 -2.22 -6.79
N VAL A 347 -21.14 -3.23 -7.22
CA VAL A 347 -19.89 -3.64 -6.56
C VAL A 347 -18.85 -2.52 -6.63
N GLN A 348 -18.67 -1.92 -7.81
CA GLN A 348 -17.69 -0.84 -8.00
C GLN A 348 -18.09 0.43 -7.23
N GLU A 349 -19.36 0.84 -7.34
CA GLU A 349 -19.92 1.97 -6.60
C GLU A 349 -19.81 1.76 -5.08
N PHE A 350 -20.12 0.55 -4.60
CA PHE A 350 -20.00 0.24 -3.18
C PHE A 350 -18.56 0.24 -2.69
N ASN A 351 -17.63 -0.35 -3.44
CA ASN A 351 -16.21 -0.29 -3.10
C ASN A 351 -15.72 1.17 -3.04
N LYS A 352 -16.28 2.05 -3.88
CA LYS A 352 -15.95 3.48 -3.87
C LYS A 352 -16.47 4.17 -2.63
N LEU A 353 -17.74 3.97 -2.32
CA LEU A 353 -18.36 4.48 -1.11
C LEU A 353 -17.64 3.97 0.16
N LEU A 354 -17.25 2.70 0.17
CA LEU A 354 -16.53 2.09 1.29
C LEU A 354 -15.14 2.70 1.45
N PHE A 355 -14.42 2.91 0.35
CA PHE A 355 -13.14 3.58 0.35
C PHE A 355 -13.25 5.02 0.88
N GLU A 356 -14.21 5.81 0.38
CA GLU A 356 -14.47 7.18 0.83
C GLU A 356 -14.82 7.22 2.32
N THR A 357 -15.65 6.29 2.79
CA THR A 357 -15.97 6.12 4.21
C THR A 357 -14.70 5.85 5.02
N CYS A 358 -13.81 4.98 4.52
CA CYS A 358 -12.56 4.67 5.19
C CYS A 358 -11.64 5.90 5.33
N GLN A 359 -11.52 6.70 4.26
CA GLN A 359 -10.74 7.94 4.28
C GLN A 359 -11.31 8.94 5.28
N ASN A 360 -12.62 9.18 5.24
CA ASN A 360 -13.30 10.13 6.11
C ASN A 360 -13.17 9.74 7.58
N GLU A 361 -13.32 8.45 7.89
CA GLU A 361 -13.27 7.95 9.26
C GLU A 361 -11.85 7.62 9.77
N LYS A 362 -10.84 7.79 8.91
CA LYS A 362 -9.42 7.49 9.19
C LYS A 362 -9.19 6.02 9.57
N ILE A 363 -9.90 5.13 8.91
CA ILE A 363 -9.74 3.68 9.02
C ILE A 363 -9.15 3.14 7.71
N PHE A 364 -8.66 1.90 7.73
CA PHE A 364 -7.95 1.36 6.60
C PHE A 364 -8.90 0.66 5.61
N PHE A 365 -8.66 0.88 4.32
CA PHE A 365 -9.30 0.13 3.25
C PHE A 365 -8.36 -0.98 2.80
N HIS A 366 -8.85 -2.21 2.76
CA HIS A 366 -8.14 -3.41 2.30
C HIS A 366 -8.68 -3.81 0.93
N ASP A 367 -8.11 -3.21 -0.12
CA ASP A 367 -8.44 -3.55 -1.49
C ASP A 367 -7.90 -4.94 -1.86
N VAL A 368 -8.84 -5.85 -2.09
CA VAL A 368 -8.58 -7.18 -2.59
C VAL A 368 -9.24 -7.42 -3.94
N PHE A 369 -10.08 -6.52 -4.44
CA PHE A 369 -10.94 -6.74 -5.60
C PHE A 369 -10.13 -7.23 -6.82
N ASN A 370 -9.06 -6.52 -7.16
CA ASN A 370 -8.19 -6.83 -8.29
C ASN A 370 -7.48 -8.20 -8.17
N ARG A 371 -7.30 -8.72 -6.95
CA ARG A 371 -6.69 -10.06 -6.74
C ARG A 371 -7.61 -11.21 -7.14
N PHE A 372 -8.89 -10.93 -7.35
CA PHE A 372 -9.92 -11.89 -7.74
C PHE A 372 -10.41 -11.68 -9.17
N LEU A 373 -9.73 -10.82 -9.95
CA LEU A 373 -9.92 -10.69 -11.38
C LEU A 373 -9.00 -11.65 -12.16
N GLY A 374 -9.43 -12.00 -13.37
CA GLY A 374 -8.65 -12.70 -14.38
C GLY A 374 -7.86 -11.73 -15.26
N PRO A 375 -7.07 -12.24 -16.21
CA PRO A 375 -6.29 -11.41 -17.14
C PRO A 375 -7.15 -10.50 -18.02
N ASP A 376 -8.42 -10.82 -18.18
CA ASP A 376 -9.42 -10.07 -18.94
C ASP A 376 -10.15 -9.01 -18.10
N ASN A 377 -9.69 -8.74 -16.87
CA ASN A 377 -10.35 -7.88 -15.88
C ASN A 377 -11.78 -8.32 -15.52
N HIS A 378 -12.17 -9.56 -15.82
CA HIS A 378 -13.41 -10.15 -15.36
C HIS A 378 -13.16 -11.01 -14.12
N ARG A 379 -14.25 -11.40 -13.45
CA ARG A 379 -14.20 -12.29 -12.30
C ARG A 379 -13.42 -13.57 -12.64
N ASN A 380 -12.38 -13.88 -11.87
CA ASN A 380 -11.64 -15.12 -12.04
C ASN A 380 -12.43 -16.31 -11.50
N PHE A 381 -13.19 -16.97 -12.37
CA PHE A 381 -14.07 -18.09 -12.00
C PHE A 381 -13.32 -19.28 -11.36
N TYR A 382 -12.01 -19.41 -11.55
CA TYR A 382 -11.21 -20.46 -10.88
C TYR A 382 -11.10 -20.27 -9.36
N LEU A 383 -11.41 -19.08 -8.83
CA LEU A 383 -11.32 -18.78 -7.39
C LEU A 383 -12.65 -18.93 -6.66
N PHE A 384 -13.74 -19.19 -7.38
CA PHE A 384 -15.09 -19.21 -6.83
C PHE A 384 -15.73 -20.59 -6.98
N GLU A 385 -16.72 -20.87 -6.14
CA GLU A 385 -17.60 -22.01 -6.33
C GLU A 385 -18.47 -21.79 -7.59
N LYS A 386 -18.79 -22.87 -8.31
CA LYS A 386 -19.53 -22.79 -9.58
C LYS A 386 -20.84 -22.01 -9.38
N SER A 387 -21.02 -20.96 -10.18
CA SER A 387 -22.23 -20.11 -10.26
C SER A 387 -22.64 -19.31 -9.01
N ASN A 388 -21.86 -19.32 -7.92
CA ASN A 388 -22.22 -18.61 -6.68
C ASN A 388 -21.26 -17.44 -6.37
N CYS A 389 -21.52 -16.69 -5.30
CA CYS A 389 -20.73 -15.58 -4.77
C CYS A 389 -19.60 -16.00 -3.80
N HIS A 390 -19.57 -17.27 -3.40
CA HIS A 390 -18.61 -17.83 -2.45
C HIS A 390 -17.30 -18.27 -3.12
N LEU A 391 -16.22 -18.19 -2.36
CA LEU A 391 -14.89 -18.62 -2.78
C LEU A 391 -14.75 -20.13 -2.63
N ASN A 392 -14.07 -20.77 -3.58
CA ASN A 392 -13.63 -22.15 -3.40
C ASN A 392 -12.35 -22.21 -2.54
N SER A 393 -11.82 -23.41 -2.27
CA SER A 393 -10.62 -23.58 -1.44
C SER A 393 -9.40 -22.78 -1.92
N VAL A 394 -9.21 -22.63 -3.23
CA VAL A 394 -8.13 -21.83 -3.83
C VAL A 394 -8.36 -20.34 -3.58
N GLY A 395 -9.59 -19.87 -3.80
CA GLY A 395 -9.99 -18.50 -3.51
C GLY A 395 -9.83 -18.13 -2.03
N ILE A 396 -10.25 -19.01 -1.13
CA ILE A 396 -10.10 -18.86 0.32
C ILE A 396 -8.60 -18.77 0.67
N GLY A 397 -7.77 -19.66 0.14
CA GLY A 397 -6.32 -19.60 0.34
C GLY A 397 -5.70 -18.29 -0.14
N ARG A 398 -6.16 -17.77 -1.29
CA ARG A 398 -5.75 -16.47 -1.80
C ARG A 398 -6.18 -15.33 -0.87
N LEU A 399 -7.42 -15.35 -0.38
CA LEU A 399 -7.93 -14.33 0.54
C LEU A 399 -7.17 -14.36 1.87
N ALA A 400 -7.01 -15.54 2.47
CA ALA A 400 -6.30 -15.77 3.72
C ALA A 400 -4.86 -15.23 3.68
N LYS A 401 -4.16 -15.40 2.55
CA LYS A 401 -2.81 -14.86 2.36
C LYS A 401 -2.76 -13.33 2.53
N THR A 402 -3.80 -12.62 2.09
CA THR A 402 -3.88 -11.16 2.26
C THR A 402 -4.00 -10.75 3.73
N TYR A 403 -4.70 -11.55 4.54
CA TYR A 403 -4.86 -11.32 5.98
C TYR A 403 -3.64 -11.74 6.80
N ILE A 404 -3.02 -12.88 6.47
CA ILE A 404 -1.76 -13.31 7.11
C ILE A 404 -0.72 -12.19 7.04
N ASP A 405 -0.62 -11.55 5.88
CA ASP A 405 0.27 -10.42 5.67
C ASP A 405 -0.07 -9.23 6.58
N LEU A 406 -1.35 -8.90 6.77
CA LEU A 406 -1.77 -7.79 7.63
C LEU A 406 -1.66 -8.12 9.13
N ILE A 407 -1.91 -9.37 9.51
CA ILE A 407 -1.84 -9.88 10.88
C ILE A 407 -0.39 -9.87 11.38
N HIS A 408 0.54 -10.43 10.61
CA HIS A 408 1.91 -10.69 11.08
C HIS A 408 2.91 -9.57 10.78
N LYS A 409 2.57 -8.58 9.95
CA LYS A 409 3.45 -7.43 9.71
C LYS A 409 3.32 -6.40 10.86
N ASN A 410 4.43 -6.14 11.55
CA ASN A 410 4.54 -5.09 12.59
C ASN A 410 4.49 -3.67 12.00
N HIS A 411 4.78 -3.52 10.71
CA HIS A 411 4.64 -2.27 9.99
C HIS A 411 3.50 -2.39 8.99
N PHE A 412 2.46 -1.63 9.27
CA PHE A 412 1.31 -1.44 8.40
C PHE A 412 1.57 -0.19 7.54
N ASN A 413 1.51 -0.33 6.21
CA ASN A 413 1.55 0.79 5.28
C ASN A 413 0.09 1.09 4.84
N PRO A 414 -0.53 2.20 5.26
CA PRO A 414 -1.91 2.56 4.93
C PRO A 414 -2.23 2.72 3.43
N ARG A 415 -1.20 2.69 2.57
CA ARG A 415 -1.26 3.12 1.16
C ARG A 415 -1.05 1.99 0.16
N ILE A 416 -1.11 0.73 0.61
CA ILE A 416 -0.95 -0.48 -0.24
C ILE A 416 -2.23 -0.83 -1.03
N PHE A 417 -3.33 -0.12 -0.78
CA PHE A 417 -4.62 -0.40 -1.42
C PHE A 417 -4.96 0.77 -2.33
N ASN A 418 -4.76 0.55 -3.62
CA ASN A 418 -5.03 1.56 -4.64
C ASN A 418 -6.52 1.91 -4.64
N VAL A 419 -6.75 3.19 -4.83
CA VAL A 419 -8.04 3.81 -5.14
C VAL A 419 -8.17 3.70 -6.65
N PHE A 420 -9.27 3.09 -7.10
CA PHE A 420 -9.82 2.98 -8.46
C PHE A 420 -8.87 3.01 -9.65
#